data_AF-A0A800ESQ6-F1
#
_entry.id   AF-A0A800ESQ6-F1
#
_cell.length_a   1.000
_cell.length_b   1.000
_cell.length_c   1.000
_cell.angle_alpha   90.00
_cell.angle_beta   90.00
_cell.angle_gamma   90.00
#
_symmetry.space_group_name_H-M   'P 1'
#
loop_
_entity.id
_entity.type
_entity.pdbx_description
1 polymer ?
#
loop_
_entity_poly.entity_id
_entity_poly.type
_entity_poly.pdbx_seq_one_letter_code
_entity_poly.pdbx_strand_id
1 'polypeptide(L)'
;MDISEPNSETMSRASMDVGAAEFIVRNLGNLNTRVIYIDAGIGEIDLGFTGEWRQDARVSVDMGLGSLVLRFPRGLGVQLVKDTFLTSLDSEGLVKRGDSYYSLDYEEADYQITVDIDAAFGSIRVTWVD
;
A
#
# COMPACT_ATOMS: atom_id res chain seq x y z
N MET A 1 -8.75 -7.91 8.69
CA MET A 1 -7.55 -8.61 9.20
C MET A 1 -6.67 -7.61 9.93
N ASP A 2 -6.08 -8.01 11.05
CA ASP A 2 -5.15 -7.18 11.81
C ASP A 2 -3.88 -7.99 12.09
N ILE A 3 -2.71 -7.46 11.71
CA ILE A 3 -1.41 -8.09 11.95
C ILE A 3 -0.87 -7.48 13.24
N SER A 4 -1.38 -7.96 14.37
CA SER A 4 -1.27 -7.27 15.67
C SER A 4 0.14 -7.23 16.25
N GLU A 5 1.03 -8.14 15.83
CA GLU A 5 2.39 -8.25 16.37
C GLU A 5 3.43 -8.36 15.24
N PRO A 6 4.62 -7.74 15.41
CA PRO A 6 5.69 -7.86 14.43
C PRO A 6 6.21 -9.29 14.27
N ASN A 7 6.30 -9.77 13.04
CA ASN A 7 6.96 -11.02 12.70
C ASN A 7 8.47 -10.91 12.93
N SER A 8 9.01 -11.70 13.86
CA SER A 8 10.44 -11.70 14.21
C SER A 8 11.33 -12.24 13.11
N GLU A 9 10.80 -13.12 12.25
CA GLU A 9 11.53 -13.73 11.16
C GLU A 9 11.27 -13.00 9.84
N THR A 10 12.28 -12.90 8.98
CA THR A 10 12.09 -12.33 7.65
C THR A 10 11.21 -13.25 6.80
N MET A 11 10.10 -12.71 6.30
CA MET A 11 9.21 -13.36 5.35
C MET A 11 9.62 -13.01 3.91
N SER A 12 9.73 -14.01 3.04
CA SER A 12 10.06 -13.76 1.64
C SER A 12 8.94 -13.08 0.86
N ARG A 13 7.68 -13.41 1.17
CA ARG A 13 6.48 -12.90 0.49
C ARG A 13 5.23 -13.07 1.34
N ALA A 14 4.34 -12.08 1.31
CA ALA A 14 2.92 -12.21 1.66
C ALA A 14 2.04 -12.15 0.40
N SER A 15 0.96 -12.93 0.36
CA SER A 15 -0.03 -12.94 -0.74
C SER A 15 -1.43 -12.98 -0.14
N MET A 16 -2.34 -12.16 -0.68
CA MET A 16 -3.74 -12.07 -0.26
C MET A 16 -4.61 -12.05 -1.51
N ASP A 17 -5.46 -13.07 -1.65
CA ASP A 17 -6.42 -13.20 -2.74
C ASP A 17 -7.82 -12.86 -2.23
N VAL A 18 -8.43 -11.83 -2.80
CA VAL A 18 -9.72 -11.28 -2.39
C VAL A 18 -10.68 -11.40 -3.58
N GLY A 19 -11.82 -12.04 -3.36
CA GLY A 19 -12.87 -12.12 -4.36
C GLY A 19 -13.62 -10.80 -4.53
N ALA A 20 -14.94 -10.85 -4.38
CA ALA A 20 -15.77 -9.65 -4.36
C ALA A 20 -16.20 -9.34 -2.93
N ALA A 21 -15.56 -8.36 -2.26
CA ALA A 21 -15.86 -8.00 -0.88
C ALA A 21 -15.17 -6.70 -0.45
N GLU A 22 -15.55 -6.22 0.74
CA GLU A 22 -14.73 -5.32 1.54
C GLU A 22 -13.54 -6.10 2.14
N PHE A 23 -12.33 -5.60 1.96
CA PHE A 23 -11.11 -6.16 2.50
C PHE A 23 -10.28 -5.11 3.22
N ILE A 24 -10.23 -5.22 4.55
CA ILE A 24 -9.46 -4.33 5.42
C ILE A 24 -8.29 -5.09 6.02
N VAL A 25 -7.07 -4.60 5.84
CA VAL A 25 -5.87 -5.10 6.51
C VAL A 25 -5.20 -3.95 7.24
N ARG A 26 -4.86 -4.18 8.51
CA ARG A 26 -4.11 -3.22 9.33
C ARG A 26 -2.74 -3.75 9.68
N ASN A 27 -1.83 -2.81 9.92
CA ASN A 27 -0.48 -3.06 10.43
C ASN A 27 0.42 -3.89 9.50
N LEU A 28 0.40 -3.62 8.19
CA LEU A 28 1.22 -4.35 7.20
C LEU A 28 2.73 -4.27 7.50
N GLY A 29 3.21 -3.23 8.18
CA GLY A 29 4.62 -3.12 8.59
C GLY A 29 5.08 -4.27 9.48
N ASN A 30 4.15 -4.89 10.23
CA ASN A 30 4.44 -6.02 11.09
C ASN A 30 4.75 -7.33 10.33
N LEU A 31 4.55 -7.41 9.01
CA LEU A 31 4.82 -8.64 8.26
C LEU A 31 6.31 -9.03 8.19
N ASN A 32 7.20 -8.04 8.34
CA ASN A 32 8.63 -8.21 8.13
C ASN A 32 8.93 -8.91 6.79
N THR A 33 8.36 -8.37 5.70
CA THR A 33 8.46 -8.96 4.36
C THR A 33 8.95 -7.95 3.33
N ARG A 34 9.57 -8.46 2.27
CA ARG A 34 10.05 -7.66 1.13
C ARG A 34 9.00 -7.46 0.05
N VAL A 35 8.01 -8.34 -0.02
CA VAL A 35 7.02 -8.34 -1.10
C VAL A 35 5.64 -8.70 -0.57
N ILE A 36 4.66 -7.85 -0.89
CA ILE A 36 3.24 -8.07 -0.56
C ILE A 36 2.46 -8.05 -1.89
N TYR A 37 1.70 -9.11 -2.16
CA TYR A 37 0.78 -9.19 -3.29
C TYR A 37 -0.65 -9.17 -2.80
N ILE A 38 -1.48 -8.33 -3.42
CA ILE A 38 -2.91 -8.23 -3.14
C ILE A 38 -3.64 -8.28 -4.48
N ASP A 39 -4.35 -9.38 -4.74
CA ASP A 39 -5.20 -9.55 -5.91
C ASP A 39 -6.66 -9.43 -5.47
N ALA A 40 -7.39 -8.50 -6.09
CA ALA A 40 -8.79 -8.24 -5.81
C ALA A 40 -9.62 -8.10 -7.09
N GLY A 41 -10.73 -8.83 -7.17
CA GLY A 41 -11.64 -8.71 -8.30
C GLY A 41 -12.42 -7.38 -8.29
N ILE A 42 -13.36 -7.27 -7.34
CA ILE A 42 -14.28 -6.13 -7.24
C ILE A 42 -14.53 -5.79 -5.78
N GLY A 43 -14.40 -4.53 -5.35
CA GLY A 43 -14.82 -4.15 -4.01
C GLY A 43 -14.09 -2.97 -3.41
N GLU A 44 -14.01 -2.97 -2.07
CA GLU A 44 -13.38 -1.91 -1.31
C GLU A 44 -12.17 -2.48 -0.56
N ILE A 45 -11.00 -1.93 -0.79
CA ILE A 45 -9.74 -2.38 -0.20
C ILE A 45 -9.21 -1.26 0.69
N ASP A 46 -8.93 -1.55 1.94
CA ASP A 46 -8.36 -0.62 2.91
C ASP A 46 -7.07 -1.22 3.51
N LEU A 47 -5.94 -0.62 3.16
CA LEU A 47 -4.61 -1.09 3.55
C LEU A 47 -3.96 -0.11 4.51
N GLY A 48 -3.73 -0.57 5.75
CA GLY A 48 -2.98 0.12 6.78
C GLY A 48 -1.52 -0.31 6.80
N PHE A 49 -0.62 0.63 6.52
CA PHE A 49 0.83 0.44 6.49
C PHE A 49 1.51 0.77 7.82
N THR A 50 0.76 0.90 8.90
CA THR A 50 1.27 1.04 10.27
C THR A 50 1.99 -0.25 10.73
N GLY A 51 2.53 -0.23 11.94
CA GLY A 51 3.31 -1.33 12.50
C GLY A 51 4.82 -1.05 12.47
N GLU A 52 5.61 -2.07 12.79
CA GLU A 52 7.06 -1.97 12.92
C GLU A 52 7.75 -2.42 11.63
N TRP A 53 7.98 -1.48 10.72
CA TRP A 53 8.82 -1.73 9.55
C TRP A 53 10.24 -2.07 9.99
N ARG A 54 10.82 -3.09 9.35
CA ARG A 54 12.19 -3.58 9.62
C ARG A 54 13.06 -3.67 8.37
N GLN A 55 12.45 -3.47 7.21
CA GLN A 55 13.10 -3.48 5.91
C GLN A 55 12.18 -2.80 4.88
N ASP A 56 12.77 -2.39 3.77
CA ASP A 56 12.04 -1.90 2.61
C ASP A 56 11.16 -2.99 2.00
N ALA A 57 10.08 -2.57 1.33
CA ALA A 57 9.14 -3.50 0.73
C ALA A 57 8.54 -2.97 -0.58
N ARG A 58 8.13 -3.92 -1.42
CA ARG A 58 7.31 -3.67 -2.60
C ARG A 58 5.91 -4.26 -2.39
N VAL A 59 4.89 -3.46 -2.68
CA VAL A 59 3.48 -3.84 -2.53
C VAL A 59 2.81 -3.73 -3.89
N SER A 60 2.35 -4.85 -4.42
CA SER A 60 1.60 -4.92 -5.68
C SER A 60 0.12 -5.07 -5.35
N VAL A 61 -0.71 -4.17 -5.87
CA VAL A 61 -2.16 -4.20 -5.73
C VAL A 61 -2.80 -4.29 -7.10
N ASP A 62 -3.37 -5.44 -7.41
CA ASP A 62 -4.12 -5.72 -8.63
C ASP A 62 -5.61 -5.65 -8.31
N MET A 63 -6.34 -4.72 -8.94
CA MET A 63 -7.77 -4.54 -8.72
C MET A 63 -8.55 -4.34 -10.02
N GLY A 64 -9.61 -5.12 -10.24
CA GLY A 64 -10.50 -4.92 -11.39
C GLY A 64 -11.31 -3.62 -11.31
N LEU A 65 -12.24 -3.55 -10.34
CA LEU A 65 -13.13 -2.41 -10.15
C LEU A 65 -13.37 -2.15 -8.67
N GLY A 66 -13.16 -0.91 -8.21
CA GLY A 66 -13.41 -0.65 -6.80
C GLY A 66 -12.78 0.62 -6.24
N SER A 67 -12.71 0.68 -4.91
CA SER A 67 -12.00 1.74 -4.20
C SER A 67 -10.85 1.17 -3.40
N LEU A 68 -9.68 1.79 -3.53
CA LEU A 68 -8.48 1.49 -2.76
C LEU A 68 -8.18 2.66 -1.82
N VAL A 69 -8.11 2.39 -0.52
CA VAL A 69 -7.66 3.34 0.50
C VAL A 69 -6.31 2.86 1.02
N LEU A 70 -5.31 3.73 0.94
CA LEU A 70 -3.97 3.51 1.45
C LEU A 70 -3.75 4.42 2.67
N ARG A 71 -3.41 3.84 3.81
CA ARG A 71 -3.20 4.56 5.07
C ARG A 71 -1.76 4.40 5.52
N PHE A 72 -0.94 5.44 5.32
CA PHE A 72 0.48 5.40 5.64
C PHE A 72 0.77 6.07 6.99
N PRO A 73 1.68 5.52 7.82
CA PRO A 73 2.23 6.24 8.95
C PRO A 73 3.16 7.36 8.48
N ARG A 74 3.35 8.40 9.29
CA ARG A 74 4.44 9.38 9.10
C ARG A 74 5.80 8.73 9.32
N GLY A 75 6.83 9.18 8.60
CA GLY A 75 8.20 8.66 8.72
C GLY A 75 8.48 7.40 7.89
N LEU A 76 7.46 6.84 7.21
CA LEU A 76 7.65 5.82 6.19
C LEU A 76 7.78 6.47 4.82
N GLY A 77 8.89 6.22 4.12
CA GLY A 77 9.09 6.68 2.76
C GLY A 77 8.16 5.95 1.81
N VAL A 78 7.31 6.66 1.06
CA VAL A 78 6.36 6.05 0.12
C VAL A 78 6.66 6.49 -1.30
N GLN A 79 6.86 5.53 -2.20
CA GLN A 79 6.76 5.71 -3.64
C GLN A 79 5.48 5.03 -4.14
N LEU A 80 4.59 5.77 -4.78
CA LEU A 80 3.38 5.27 -5.39
C LEU A 80 3.52 5.29 -6.92
N VAL A 81 3.47 4.11 -7.52
CA VAL A 81 3.40 3.90 -8.96
C VAL A 81 1.98 3.44 -9.29
N LYS A 82 1.37 4.01 -10.32
CA LYS A 82 0.03 3.61 -10.74
C LYS A 82 0.00 3.36 -12.24
N ASP A 83 -0.44 2.19 -12.64
CA ASP A 83 -0.90 1.90 -14.00
C ASP A 83 -2.41 1.72 -13.95
N THR A 84 -3.14 2.77 -14.31
CA THR A 84 -4.59 2.81 -14.10
C THR A 84 -5.27 3.40 -15.31
N PHE A 85 -6.41 2.84 -15.67
CA PHE A 85 -7.17 3.32 -16.82
C PHE A 85 -8.15 4.44 -16.42
N LEU A 86 -9.35 4.12 -15.91
CA LEU A 86 -10.35 5.10 -15.49
C LEU A 86 -10.43 5.20 -13.96
N THR A 87 -9.31 5.58 -13.35
CA THR A 87 -9.17 5.63 -11.89
C THR A 87 -8.74 7.02 -11.43
N SER A 88 -9.50 7.63 -10.52
CA SER A 88 -9.10 8.89 -9.87
C SER A 88 -8.08 8.62 -8.77
N LEU A 89 -7.12 9.51 -8.58
CA LEU A 89 -6.18 9.46 -7.45
C LEU A 89 -6.31 10.75 -6.61
N ASP A 90 -6.63 10.56 -5.34
CA ASP A 90 -6.42 11.54 -4.28
C ASP A 90 -5.07 11.24 -3.62
N SER A 91 -4.07 12.08 -3.92
CA SER A 91 -2.64 11.86 -3.60
C SER A 91 -2.17 12.68 -2.40
N GLU A 92 -3.04 12.88 -1.42
CA GLU A 92 -2.76 13.69 -0.23
C GLU A 92 -1.36 13.42 0.33
N GLY A 93 -0.59 14.49 0.57
CA GLY A 93 0.77 14.41 1.14
C GLY A 93 1.83 13.77 0.24
N LEU A 94 1.51 13.41 -1.00
CA LEU A 94 2.48 12.96 -1.98
C LEU A 94 2.78 14.05 -3.01
N VAL A 95 4.01 14.05 -3.52
CA VAL A 95 4.49 14.92 -4.60
C VAL A 95 4.77 14.09 -5.84
N LYS A 96 4.16 14.48 -6.97
CA LYS A 96 4.43 13.83 -8.25
C LYS A 96 5.85 14.16 -8.74
N ARG A 97 6.65 13.14 -9.03
CA ARG A 97 7.97 13.25 -9.67
C ARG A 97 8.03 12.28 -10.85
N GLY A 98 8.01 12.81 -12.07
CA GLY A 98 7.89 11.99 -13.28
C GLY A 98 6.57 11.21 -13.30
N ASP A 99 6.67 9.88 -13.40
CA ASP A 99 5.52 8.98 -13.48
C ASP A 99 5.08 8.41 -12.12
N SER A 100 5.73 8.80 -11.02
CA SER A 100 5.42 8.31 -9.67
C SER A 100 5.10 9.46 -8.71
N TYR A 101 4.52 9.13 -7.56
CA TYR A 101 4.26 10.04 -6.46
C TYR A 101 5.10 9.62 -5.26
N TYR A 102 5.65 10.59 -4.53
CA TYR A 102 6.56 10.33 -3.42
C TYR A 102 6.10 11.03 -2.16
N SER A 103 6.30 10.42 -0.99
CA SER A 103 6.15 11.12 0.28
C SER A 103 7.16 12.27 0.38
N LEU A 104 6.83 13.26 1.21
CA LEU A 104 7.68 14.44 1.38
C LEU A 104 9.04 14.09 1.99
N ASP A 105 9.06 13.09 2.87
CA ASP A 105 10.20 12.57 3.63
C ASP A 105 10.84 11.33 2.99
N TYR A 106 10.58 11.06 1.71
CA TYR A 106 11.00 9.82 1.06
C TYR A 106 12.51 9.56 1.18
N GLU A 107 13.34 10.59 0.97
CA GLU A 107 14.81 10.43 0.97
C GLU A 107 15.40 10.32 2.38
N GLU A 108 14.68 10.82 3.39
CA GLU A 108 15.10 10.85 4.79
C GLU A 108 14.57 9.66 5.61
N ALA A 109 13.58 8.93 5.09
CA ALA A 109 12.94 7.83 5.81
C ALA A 109 13.88 6.65 6.05
N ASP A 110 13.81 6.05 7.25
CA ASP A 110 14.60 4.87 7.62
C ASP A 110 14.24 3.64 6.77
N TYR A 111 12.98 3.56 6.34
CA TYR A 111 12.46 2.52 5.47
C TYR A 111 11.62 3.14 4.35
N GLN A 112 11.75 2.57 3.16
CA GLN A 112 11.04 2.98 1.96
C GLN A 112 10.19 1.83 1.43
N ILE A 113 8.97 2.15 1.00
CA ILE A 113 8.12 1.21 0.27
C ILE A 113 7.75 1.74 -1.09
N THR A 114 7.70 0.82 -2.05
CA THR A 114 7.08 1.08 -3.35
C THR A 114 5.72 0.39 -3.38
N VAL A 115 4.67 1.13 -3.70
CA VAL A 115 3.32 0.63 -3.91
C VAL A 115 2.98 0.77 -5.38
N ASP A 116 2.85 -0.36 -6.06
CA ASP A 116 2.45 -0.45 -7.46
C ASP A 116 0.97 -0.83 -7.51
N ILE A 117 0.18 -0.02 -8.21
CA ILE A 117 -1.26 -0.20 -8.30
C ILE A 117 -1.64 -0.37 -9.76
N ASP A 118 -2.20 -1.54 -10.05
CA ASP A 118 -2.81 -1.88 -11.32
C ASP A 118 -4.32 -1.95 -11.11
N ALA A 119 -5.02 -0.89 -11.54
CA ALA A 119 -6.47 -0.78 -11.33
C ALA A 119 -7.21 -0.31 -12.58
N ALA A 120 -8.18 -1.09 -13.05
CA ALA A 120 -8.88 -0.77 -14.29
C ALA A 120 -9.91 0.37 -14.10
N PHE A 121 -10.71 0.34 -13.02
CA PHE A 121 -11.75 1.33 -12.76
C PHE A 121 -11.91 1.66 -11.27
N GLY A 122 -12.13 2.93 -10.96
CA GLY A 122 -12.62 3.37 -9.64
C GLY A 122 -11.82 4.51 -9.00
N SER A 123 -11.42 4.37 -7.74
CA SER A 123 -10.72 5.44 -7.02
C SER A 123 -9.62 4.94 -6.09
N ILE A 124 -8.52 5.67 -6.04
CA ILE A 124 -7.44 5.49 -5.08
C ILE A 124 -7.41 6.73 -4.17
N ARG A 125 -7.39 6.51 -2.86
CA ARG A 125 -7.20 7.57 -1.87
C ARG A 125 -6.02 7.25 -0.96
N VAL A 126 -5.11 8.20 -0.87
CA VAL A 126 -4.01 8.18 0.09
C VAL A 126 -4.42 8.99 1.32
N THR A 127 -4.14 8.44 2.50
CA THR A 127 -4.34 9.12 3.78
C THR A 127 -3.15 8.86 4.70
N TRP A 128 -2.95 9.76 5.64
CA TRP A 128 -1.88 9.67 6.63
C TRP A 128 -2.48 9.45 8.01
N VAL A 129 -1.88 8.55 8.78
CA VAL A 129 -2.23 8.29 10.17
C VAL A 129 -1.06 8.66 11.07
N ASP A 130 -1.39 9.31 12.18
CA ASP A 130 -0.43 9.69 13.23
C ASP A 130 -0.20 8.54 14.22
#